data_AF-A0A4S8KMA8-F1
#
_entry.id   AF-A0A4S8KMA8-F1
#
_cell.length_a   1.000
_cell.length_b   1.000
_cell.length_c   1.000
_cell.angle_alpha   90.00
_cell.angle_beta   90.00
_cell.angle_gamma   90.00
#
_symmetry.space_group_name_H-M   'P 1'
#
loop_
_entity.id
_entity.type
_entity.pdbx_description
1 polymer ?
#
loop_
_entity_poly.entity_id
_entity_poly.type
_entity_poly.pdbx_seq_one_letter_code
_entity_poly.pdbx_strand_id
1 'polypeptide(L)'
;HMEAFGQHYVVINSFKAANEILEKRALISLLPYADRWRNFRKLFHQNFRPDGAIKFRPVQLEKIHRFLRDLLGPYDGFMDCVVTLSESIAFTTMYGYDITSHQDHLPRAARQALEVLEQLPGLDAYTYLPFLRYLPSWFPGGGFKTLAKGSRTCIEEIKEVPFKIAVDQWVSCASVFPTHFALRIVFIDCKFVG
;
A
#
# COMPACT_ATOMS: atom_id res chain seq x y z
N HIS A 1 -8.71 -25.43 15.97
CA HIS A 1 -9.39 -25.65 17.26
C HIS A 1 -8.31 -25.61 18.32
N MET A 2 -8.26 -24.58 19.16
CA MET A 2 -7.31 -24.49 20.27
C MET A 2 -8.05 -24.04 21.52
N GLU A 3 -7.73 -24.66 22.65
CA GLU A 3 -8.21 -24.26 23.96
C GLU A 3 -7.16 -23.39 24.64
N ALA A 4 -7.54 -22.17 24.99
CA ALA A 4 -6.76 -21.29 25.84
C ALA A 4 -7.70 -20.64 26.86
N PHE A 5 -7.29 -20.62 28.13
CA PHE A 5 -8.04 -20.03 29.25
C PHE A 5 -9.50 -20.52 29.42
N GLY A 6 -9.76 -21.81 29.16
CA GLY A 6 -11.06 -22.44 29.48
C GLY A 6 -12.25 -21.93 28.68
N GLN A 7 -12.03 -21.15 27.62
CA GLN A 7 -13.07 -20.77 26.66
C GLN A 7 -12.78 -21.39 25.29
N HIS A 8 -13.84 -21.92 24.66
CA HIS A 8 -13.79 -22.49 23.32
C HIS A 8 -13.82 -21.37 22.28
N TYR A 9 -12.83 -21.35 21.38
CA TYR A 9 -12.77 -20.37 20.29
C TYR A 9 -12.64 -21.05 18.92
N VAL A 10 -13.56 -20.70 18.02
CA VAL A 10 -13.46 -21.00 16.58
C VAL A 10 -12.77 -19.80 15.93
N VAL A 11 -11.57 -20.01 15.39
CA VAL A 11 -10.81 -18.96 14.71
C VAL A 11 -11.54 -18.59 13.42
N ILE A 12 -12.31 -17.51 13.47
CA ILE A 12 -12.82 -16.83 12.28
C ILE A 12 -12.48 -15.34 12.41
N ASN A 13 -11.39 -14.98 11.73
CA ASN A 13 -11.07 -13.64 11.23
C ASN A 13 -10.55 -12.60 12.24
N SER A 14 -9.24 -12.71 12.58
CA SER A 14 -8.42 -11.82 13.43
C SER A 14 -8.09 -10.44 12.82
N PHE A 15 -8.91 -10.00 11.88
CA PHE A 15 -8.57 -8.94 10.93
C PHE A 15 -9.18 -7.58 11.29
N LYS A 16 -10.26 -7.59 12.06
CA LYS A 16 -11.04 -6.40 12.41
C LYS A 16 -10.24 -5.43 13.28
N ALA A 17 -9.48 -5.93 14.24
CA ALA A 17 -8.68 -5.11 15.16
C ALA A 17 -7.52 -4.41 14.44
N ALA A 18 -6.81 -5.13 13.56
CA ALA A 18 -5.74 -4.54 12.77
C ALA A 18 -6.23 -3.50 11.77
N ASN A 19 -7.38 -3.74 11.12
CA ASN A 19 -8.01 -2.76 10.24
C ASN A 19 -8.58 -1.53 10.98
N GLU A 20 -8.89 -1.66 12.28
CA GLU A 20 -9.31 -0.54 13.13
C GLU A 20 -8.10 0.30 13.58
N ILE A 21 -6.96 -0.35 13.85
CA ILE A 21 -5.68 0.32 14.19
C ILE A 21 -5.04 0.97 12.95
N LEU A 22 -5.09 0.30 11.80
CA LEU A 22 -4.59 0.79 10.51
C LEU A 22 -5.65 1.55 9.71
N GLU A 23 -6.75 1.97 10.38
CA GLU A 23 -7.93 2.67 9.86
C GLU A 23 -8.18 2.46 8.35
N LYS A 24 -9.03 1.49 7.96
CA LYS A 24 -9.94 1.46 6.77
C LYS A 24 -9.47 2.05 5.40
N ARG A 25 -8.21 2.42 5.23
CA ARG A 25 -7.71 3.26 4.13
C ARG A 25 -6.41 2.69 3.57
N ALA A 26 -5.75 1.79 4.26
CA ALA A 26 -4.38 1.43 3.89
C ALA A 26 -4.28 0.42 2.76
N LEU A 27 -4.96 -0.73 2.83
CA LEU A 27 -4.67 -1.85 1.93
C LEU A 27 -5.92 -2.70 1.66
N ILE A 28 -6.14 -3.10 0.41
CA ILE A 28 -7.24 -4.01 0.02
C ILE A 28 -7.11 -5.34 0.77
N SER A 29 -5.87 -5.78 1.01
CA SER A 29 -5.56 -6.97 1.81
C SER A 29 -6.00 -6.85 3.25
N LEU A 30 -6.20 -5.64 3.78
CA LEU A 30 -6.64 -5.32 5.15
C LEU A 30 -8.11 -4.84 5.22
N LEU A 31 -8.89 -4.91 4.13
CA LEU A 31 -10.33 -4.60 4.13
C LEU A 31 -11.21 -5.81 4.47
N PRO A 32 -12.16 -5.68 5.42
CA PRO A 32 -13.01 -6.79 5.81
C PRO A 32 -13.92 -7.13 4.66
N TYR A 33 -14.28 -8.42 4.56
CA TYR A 33 -15.18 -8.86 3.53
C TYR A 33 -16.53 -8.14 3.66
N ALA A 34 -16.80 -7.24 2.71
CA ALA A 34 -17.97 -6.38 2.63
C ALA A 34 -18.06 -5.83 1.20
N ASP A 35 -19.12 -5.08 0.88
CA ASP A 35 -19.28 -4.51 -0.46
C ASP A 35 -18.11 -3.61 -0.87
N ARG A 36 -17.51 -2.90 0.10
CA ARG A 36 -16.29 -2.12 -0.14
C ARG A 36 -15.14 -2.99 -0.65
N TRP A 37 -14.83 -4.10 0.04
CA TRP A 37 -13.79 -5.04 -0.41
C TRP A 37 -14.14 -5.65 -1.76
N ARG A 38 -15.40 -6.04 -1.99
CA ARG A 38 -15.86 -6.62 -3.26
C ARG A 38 -15.67 -5.65 -4.42
N ASN A 39 -15.97 -4.37 -4.21
CA ASN A 39 -15.79 -3.31 -5.21
C ASN A 39 -14.31 -3.07 -5.51
N PHE A 40 -13.47 -2.94 -4.48
CA PHE A 40 -12.01 -2.81 -4.67
C PHE A 40 -11.42 -4.01 -5.40
N ARG A 41 -11.79 -5.25 -5.00
CA ARG A 41 -11.33 -6.48 -5.66
C ARG A 41 -11.79 -6.54 -7.12
N LYS A 42 -13.04 -6.18 -7.40
CA LYS A 42 -13.57 -6.14 -8.77
C LYS A 42 -12.77 -5.18 -9.65
N LEU A 43 -12.51 -3.96 -9.18
CA LEU A 43 -11.67 -3.01 -9.90
C LEU A 43 -10.27 -3.54 -10.12
N PHE A 44 -9.59 -3.95 -9.06
CA PHE A 44 -8.22 -4.46 -9.12
C PHE A 44 -8.13 -5.61 -10.13
N HIS A 45 -9.05 -6.57 -10.06
CA HIS A 45 -9.06 -7.72 -10.95
C HIS A 45 -9.35 -7.36 -12.40
N GLN A 46 -10.29 -6.45 -12.70
CA GLN A 46 -10.56 -6.02 -14.09
C GLN A 46 -9.34 -5.46 -14.80
N ASN A 47 -8.46 -4.87 -14.00
CA ASN A 47 -7.36 -4.03 -14.39
C ASN A 47 -6.03 -4.81 -14.43
N PHE A 48 -5.82 -5.70 -13.45
CA PHE A 48 -4.63 -6.53 -13.32
C PHE A 48 -4.83 -8.01 -13.69
N ARG A 49 -5.99 -8.39 -14.24
CA ARG A 49 -6.16 -9.71 -14.89
C ARG A 49 -5.15 -9.87 -16.04
N PRO A 50 -4.78 -11.11 -16.43
CA PRO A 50 -3.79 -11.35 -17.47
C PRO A 50 -3.97 -10.50 -18.74
N ASP A 51 -5.19 -10.38 -19.24
CA ASP A 51 -5.50 -9.57 -20.43
C ASP A 51 -5.27 -8.06 -20.21
N GLY A 52 -5.56 -7.56 -19.02
CA GLY A 52 -5.36 -6.15 -18.65
C GLY A 52 -3.90 -5.82 -18.43
N ALA A 53 -3.14 -6.76 -17.85
CA ALA A 53 -1.74 -6.59 -17.51
C ALA A 53 -0.84 -6.36 -18.74
N ILE A 54 -1.25 -6.83 -19.93
CA ILE A 54 -0.53 -6.61 -21.20
C ILE A 54 -0.29 -5.12 -21.45
N LYS A 55 -1.21 -4.25 -21.02
CA LYS A 55 -1.10 -2.78 -21.21
C LYS A 55 0.08 -2.16 -20.46
N PHE A 56 0.61 -2.84 -19.43
CA PHE A 56 1.74 -2.35 -18.63
C PHE A 56 3.10 -2.84 -19.14
N ARG A 57 3.13 -3.77 -20.11
CA ARG A 57 4.38 -4.29 -20.67
C ARG A 57 5.33 -3.19 -21.20
N PRO A 58 4.86 -2.12 -21.88
CA PRO A 58 5.76 -1.05 -22.32
C PRO A 58 6.48 -0.37 -21.15
N VAL A 59 5.73 -0.06 -20.08
CA VAL A 59 6.29 0.53 -18.85
C VAL A 59 7.27 -0.43 -18.19
N GLN A 60 6.90 -1.71 -18.06
CA GLN A 60 7.78 -2.73 -17.49
C GLN A 60 9.09 -2.84 -18.27
N LEU A 61 9.03 -2.91 -19.60
CA LEU A 61 10.21 -3.00 -20.45
C LEU A 61 11.12 -1.78 -20.30
N GLU A 62 10.55 -0.57 -20.28
CA GLU A 62 11.31 0.65 -20.06
C GLU A 62 12.04 0.63 -18.71
N LYS A 63 11.34 0.26 -17.62
CA LYS A 63 11.94 0.22 -16.29
C LYS A 63 12.95 -0.92 -16.14
N ILE A 64 12.72 -2.07 -16.78
CA ILE A 64 13.68 -3.17 -16.82
C ILE A 64 14.96 -2.76 -17.55
N HIS A 65 14.86 -2.06 -18.69
CA HIS A 65 16.05 -1.55 -19.38
C HIS A 65 16.84 -0.55 -18.53
N ARG A 66 16.16 0.29 -17.74
CA ARG A 66 16.83 1.15 -16.76
C ARG A 66 17.53 0.32 -15.68
N PHE A 67 16.81 -0.60 -15.04
CA PHE A 67 17.36 -1.50 -14.03
C PHE A 67 18.59 -2.27 -14.52
N LEU A 68 18.57 -2.81 -15.75
CA LEU A 68 19.70 -3.51 -16.32
C LEU A 68 20.92 -2.59 -16.53
N ARG A 69 20.71 -1.30 -16.83
CA ARG A 69 21.81 -0.32 -16.90
C ARG A 69 22.37 -0.01 -15.53
N ASP A 70 21.50 0.15 -14.54
CA ASP A 70 21.90 0.43 -13.15
C ASP A 70 22.69 -0.75 -12.56
N LEU A 71 22.34 -1.98 -12.96
CA LEU A 71 23.03 -3.21 -12.58
C LEU A 71 24.47 -3.32 -13.13
N LEU A 72 24.80 -2.59 -14.20
CA LEU A 72 26.17 -2.52 -14.72
C LEU A 72 27.09 -1.64 -13.84
N GLY A 73 26.53 -0.91 -12.87
CA GLY A 73 27.25 -0.14 -11.87
C GLY A 73 27.80 -1.00 -10.71
N PRO A 74 28.21 -0.37 -9.60
CA PRO A 74 28.70 -1.07 -8.41
C PRO A 74 27.67 -2.07 -7.84
N TYR A 75 28.09 -3.30 -7.57
CA TYR A 75 27.22 -4.41 -7.14
C TYR A 75 26.66 -4.29 -5.71
N ASP A 76 27.12 -3.33 -4.91
CA ASP A 76 26.75 -3.20 -3.49
C ASP A 76 25.27 -2.78 -3.27
N GLY A 77 24.54 -2.43 -4.34
CA GLY A 77 23.17 -1.94 -4.29
C GLY A 77 22.12 -2.82 -4.97
N PHE A 78 22.39 -4.11 -5.27
CA PHE A 78 21.47 -4.95 -6.04
C PHE A 78 20.01 -4.92 -5.52
N MET A 79 19.84 -5.07 -4.21
CA MET A 79 18.51 -5.06 -3.60
C MET A 79 17.82 -3.70 -3.75
N ASP A 80 18.56 -2.60 -3.61
CA ASP A 80 18.02 -1.26 -3.82
C ASP A 80 17.58 -1.06 -5.28
N CYS A 81 18.34 -1.59 -6.25
CA CYS A 81 17.94 -1.57 -7.66
C CYS A 81 16.64 -2.36 -7.89
N VAL A 82 16.48 -3.54 -7.26
CA VAL A 82 15.26 -4.35 -7.37
C VAL A 82 14.06 -3.63 -6.75
N VAL A 83 14.23 -3.02 -5.58
CA VAL A 83 13.15 -2.25 -4.95
C VAL A 83 12.79 -1.04 -5.80
N THR A 84 13.78 -0.26 -6.26
CA THR A 84 13.57 0.88 -7.17
C THR A 84 12.80 0.46 -8.42
N LEU A 85 13.14 -0.69 -9.02
CA LEU A 85 12.42 -1.22 -10.19
C LEU A 85 10.93 -1.46 -9.87
N SER A 86 10.65 -2.11 -8.74
CA SER A 86 9.29 -2.44 -8.33
C SER A 86 8.45 -1.18 -8.05
N GLU A 87 9.02 -0.20 -7.36
CA GLU A 87 8.37 1.07 -7.04
C GLU A 87 8.15 1.90 -8.30
N SER A 88 9.16 2.02 -9.17
CA SER A 88 9.05 2.75 -10.43
C SER A 88 7.94 2.18 -11.31
N ILE A 89 7.84 0.85 -11.45
CA ILE A 89 6.73 0.23 -12.18
C ILE A 89 5.38 0.56 -11.53
N ALA A 90 5.27 0.45 -10.20
CA ALA A 90 4.02 0.68 -9.48
C ALA A 90 3.53 2.13 -9.62
N PHE A 91 4.39 3.11 -9.30
CA PHE A 91 4.02 4.53 -9.35
C PHE A 91 3.79 5.03 -10.78
N THR A 92 4.58 4.58 -11.75
CA THR A 92 4.34 4.95 -13.16
C THR A 92 3.03 4.34 -13.68
N THR A 93 2.74 3.10 -13.30
CA THR A 93 1.49 2.44 -13.70
C THR A 93 0.25 3.06 -13.06
N MET A 94 0.34 3.44 -11.78
CA MET A 94 -0.81 3.95 -11.02
C MET A 94 -1.05 5.44 -11.20
N TYR A 95 0.01 6.24 -11.28
CA TYR A 95 -0.06 7.71 -11.25
C TYR A 95 0.61 8.38 -12.46
N GLY A 96 1.31 7.62 -13.32
CA GLY A 96 2.16 8.22 -14.35
C GLY A 96 3.41 8.89 -13.79
N TYR A 97 3.73 8.65 -12.51
CA TYR A 97 4.87 9.25 -11.82
C TYR A 97 6.11 8.36 -11.94
N ASP A 98 7.21 8.90 -12.45
CA ASP A 98 8.46 8.17 -12.61
C ASP A 98 9.35 8.33 -11.37
N ILE A 99 9.68 7.21 -10.75
CA ILE A 99 10.65 7.15 -9.65
C ILE A 99 12.01 6.80 -10.23
N THR A 100 13.01 7.57 -9.84
CA THR A 100 14.40 7.40 -10.27
C THR A 100 15.25 6.74 -9.19
N SER A 101 14.91 6.92 -7.91
CA SER A 101 15.66 6.32 -6.82
C SER A 101 14.75 5.83 -5.70
N HIS A 102 15.03 4.63 -5.18
CA HIS A 102 14.45 4.14 -3.94
C HIS A 102 14.67 5.10 -2.75
N GLN A 103 15.67 5.98 -2.81
CA GLN A 103 15.91 6.96 -1.75
C GLN A 103 14.98 8.18 -1.81
N ASP A 104 14.18 8.31 -2.86
CA ASP A 104 13.22 9.40 -3.01
C ASP A 104 12.18 9.39 -1.88
N HIS A 105 11.55 10.55 -1.66
CA HIS A 105 10.63 10.74 -0.54
C HIS A 105 9.45 9.74 -0.52
N LEU A 106 8.84 9.45 -1.68
CA LEU A 106 7.69 8.55 -1.78
C LEU A 106 8.05 7.08 -1.55
N PRO A 107 9.07 6.50 -2.22
CA PRO A 107 9.67 5.22 -1.83
C PRO A 107 9.99 5.08 -0.35
N ARG A 108 10.61 6.09 0.24
CA ARG A 108 10.98 6.08 1.66
C ARG A 108 9.74 6.05 2.55
N ALA A 109 8.72 6.87 2.24
CA ALA A 109 7.44 6.84 2.95
C ALA A 109 6.76 5.47 2.80
N ALA A 110 6.82 4.85 1.61
CA ALA A 110 6.25 3.51 1.37
C ALA A 110 6.89 2.43 2.22
N ARG A 111 8.21 2.45 2.36
CA ARG A 111 8.91 1.55 3.28
C ARG A 111 8.53 1.78 4.73
N GLN A 112 8.52 3.02 5.19
CA GLN A 112 8.14 3.35 6.57
C GLN A 112 6.71 2.92 6.90
N ALA A 113 5.80 2.97 5.91
CA ALA A 113 4.45 2.44 6.06
C ALA A 113 4.41 0.91 6.20
N LEU A 114 5.30 0.19 5.51
CA LEU A 114 5.38 -1.27 5.55
C LEU A 114 6.11 -1.80 6.78
N GLU A 115 7.14 -1.10 7.27
CA GLU A 115 7.88 -1.47 8.49
C GLU A 115 6.95 -1.62 9.71
N VAL A 116 5.90 -0.81 9.79
CA VAL A 116 4.92 -0.93 10.88
C VAL A 116 4.11 -2.21 10.78
N LEU A 117 3.84 -2.73 9.58
CA LEU A 117 3.16 -4.01 9.43
C LEU A 117 4.01 -5.17 9.96
N GLU A 118 5.33 -5.07 9.81
CA GLU A 118 6.29 -6.06 10.34
C GLU A 118 6.47 -5.94 11.86
N GLN A 119 6.38 -4.73 12.40
CA GLN A 119 6.56 -4.45 13.83
C GLN A 119 5.28 -4.63 14.66
N LEU A 120 4.11 -4.70 14.02
CA LEU A 120 2.88 -5.02 14.73
C LEU A 120 3.00 -6.44 15.29
N PRO A 121 2.79 -6.64 16.61
CA PRO A 121 2.65 -8.00 17.13
C PRO A 121 1.54 -8.65 16.32
N GLY A 122 1.84 -9.82 15.73
CA GLY A 122 1.05 -10.40 14.64
C GLY A 122 -0.45 -10.26 14.89
N LEU A 123 -1.24 -10.03 13.84
CA LEU A 123 -2.68 -9.70 13.89
C LEU A 123 -3.48 -10.45 14.98
N ASP A 124 -3.06 -11.67 15.28
CA ASP A 124 -3.63 -12.56 16.29
C ASP A 124 -3.37 -12.12 17.75
N ALA A 125 -2.27 -11.44 18.08
CA ALA A 125 -1.93 -10.95 19.42
C ALA A 125 -3.00 -9.99 19.98
N TYR A 126 -3.56 -9.12 19.14
CA TYR A 126 -4.68 -8.24 19.51
C TYR A 126 -5.99 -8.99 19.73
N THR A 127 -6.10 -10.19 19.14
CA THR A 127 -7.25 -11.08 19.33
C THR A 127 -7.14 -11.82 20.67
N TYR A 128 -5.94 -12.24 21.06
CA TYR A 128 -5.70 -12.92 22.33
C TYR A 128 -5.66 -11.96 23.54
N LEU A 129 -5.25 -10.70 23.34
CA LEU A 129 -5.03 -9.72 24.41
C LEU A 129 -5.74 -8.40 24.10
N PRO A 130 -7.08 -8.32 24.22
CA PRO A 130 -7.86 -7.13 23.86
C PRO A 130 -7.51 -5.88 24.69
N PHE A 131 -6.91 -6.04 25.87
CA PHE A 131 -6.43 -4.93 26.69
C PHE A 131 -5.29 -4.14 26.02
N LEU A 132 -4.56 -4.74 25.07
CA LEU A 132 -3.52 -4.06 24.29
C LEU A 132 -4.08 -2.83 23.56
N ARG A 133 -5.36 -2.81 23.18
CA ARG A 133 -6.02 -1.63 22.58
C ARG A 133 -6.03 -0.41 23.50
N TYR A 134 -6.09 -0.62 24.82
CA TYR A 134 -6.21 0.46 25.81
C TYR A 134 -4.86 0.90 26.37
N LEU A 135 -3.76 0.22 26.02
CA LEU A 135 -2.42 0.59 26.49
C LEU A 135 -2.09 2.03 26.07
N PRO A 136 -1.70 2.90 27.01
CA PRO A 136 -1.16 4.21 26.68
C PRO A 136 0.10 4.10 25.84
N SER A 137 0.37 5.10 24.99
CA SER A 137 1.56 5.12 24.10
C SER A 137 2.90 5.12 24.84
N TRP A 138 2.92 5.52 26.11
CA TRP A 138 4.10 5.56 26.97
C TRP A 138 4.41 4.23 27.67
N PHE A 139 3.48 3.27 27.68
CA PHE A 139 3.64 1.99 28.37
C PHE A 139 4.56 1.05 27.55
N PRO A 140 5.40 0.21 28.19
CA PRO A 140 6.22 -0.77 27.47
C PRO A 140 5.33 -1.72 26.64
N GLY A 141 5.51 -1.69 25.31
CA GLY A 141 4.63 -2.39 24.36
C GLY A 141 3.45 -1.56 23.83
N GLY A 142 3.30 -0.29 24.25
CA GLY A 142 2.31 0.68 23.75
C GLY A 142 2.79 1.55 22.57
N GLY A 143 4.08 1.43 22.20
CA GLY A 143 4.69 2.17 21.08
C GLY A 143 4.05 1.92 19.72
N PHE A 144 3.30 0.82 19.56
CA PHE A 144 2.54 0.52 18.34
C PHE A 144 1.54 1.61 17.97
N LYS A 145 0.98 2.36 18.94
CA LYS A 145 0.05 3.47 18.63
C LYS A 145 0.76 4.62 17.92
N THR A 146 1.97 4.92 18.34
CA THR A 146 2.81 5.95 17.72
C THR A 146 3.27 5.50 16.34
N LEU A 147 3.66 4.23 16.20
CA LEU A 147 4.02 3.63 14.91
C LEU A 147 2.84 3.62 13.93
N ALA A 148 1.65 3.18 14.37
CA ALA A 148 0.43 3.20 13.56
C ALA A 148 0.06 4.61 13.11
N LYS A 149 0.22 5.62 13.99
CA LYS A 149 0.00 7.02 13.63
C LYS A 149 1.00 7.50 12.58
N GLY A 150 2.28 7.17 12.70
CA GLY A 150 3.30 7.54 11.71
C GLY A 150 3.06 6.87 10.34
N SER A 151 2.71 5.59 10.35
CA SER A 151 2.33 4.85 9.13
C SER A 151 1.13 5.45 8.43
N ARG A 152 0.12 5.88 9.18
CA ARG A 152 -1.05 6.55 8.60
C ARG A 152 -0.62 7.78 7.79
N THR A 153 0.22 8.64 8.34
CA THR A 153 0.72 9.81 7.64
C THR A 153 1.47 9.43 6.36
N CYS A 154 2.32 8.39 6.43
CA CYS A 154 3.05 7.90 5.26
C CYS A 154 2.09 7.37 4.17
N ILE A 155 1.08 6.58 4.56
CA ILE A 155 0.06 6.02 3.64
C ILE A 155 -0.75 7.13 2.98
N GLU A 156 -1.16 8.15 3.73
CA GLU A 156 -1.85 9.31 3.20
C GLU A 156 -0.94 10.06 2.20
N GLU A 157 0.34 10.24 2.52
CA GLU A 157 1.32 10.90 1.65
C GLU A 157 1.53 10.15 0.33
N ILE A 158 1.76 8.83 0.39
CA ILE A 158 1.97 7.97 -0.79
C ILE A 158 0.76 7.98 -1.74
N LYS A 159 -0.43 8.24 -1.22
CA LYS A 159 -1.66 8.34 -2.01
C LYS A 159 -1.86 9.73 -2.58
N GLU A 160 -1.79 10.74 -1.73
CA GLU A 160 -2.22 12.11 -2.05
C GLU A 160 -1.19 12.85 -2.90
N VAL A 161 0.10 12.69 -2.63
CA VAL A 161 1.16 13.43 -3.33
C VAL A 161 1.23 13.06 -4.82
N PRO A 162 1.42 11.78 -5.21
CA PRO A 162 1.47 11.44 -6.63
C PRO A 162 0.13 11.65 -7.32
N PHE A 163 -1.00 11.56 -6.59
CA PHE A 163 -2.30 11.88 -7.13
C PHE A 163 -2.43 13.36 -7.50
N LYS A 164 -2.04 14.28 -6.61
CA LYS A 164 -2.06 15.73 -6.89
C LYS A 164 -1.18 16.06 -8.09
N ILE A 165 0.04 15.51 -8.14
CA ILE A 165 0.94 15.69 -9.28
C ILE A 165 0.29 15.22 -10.58
N ALA A 166 -0.34 14.04 -10.57
CA ALA A 166 -1.02 13.50 -11.75
C ALA A 166 -2.21 14.37 -12.19
N VAL A 167 -2.98 14.90 -11.23
CA VAL A 167 -4.09 15.82 -11.51
C VAL A 167 -3.58 17.15 -12.08
N ASP A 168 -2.53 17.72 -11.50
CA ASP A 168 -1.96 18.99 -11.97
C ASP A 168 -1.36 18.86 -13.38
N GLN A 169 -0.68 17.73 -13.66
CA GLN A 169 -0.20 17.38 -14.99
C GLN A 169 -1.36 17.25 -15.98
N TRP A 170 -2.48 16.66 -15.57
CA TRP A 170 -3.66 16.52 -16.41
C TRP A 170 -4.34 17.86 -16.71
N VAL A 171 -4.47 18.73 -15.71
CA VAL A 171 -5.07 20.08 -15.87
C VAL A 171 -4.19 20.97 -16.75
N SER A 172 -2.86 20.86 -16.62
CA SER A 172 -1.91 21.65 -17.41
C SER A 172 -1.71 21.13 -18.85
N CYS A 173 -1.74 19.81 -19.05
CA CYS A 173 -1.67 19.17 -20.36
C CYS A 173 -3.04 18.60 -20.74
N ALA A 174 -3.92 19.43 -21.33
CA ALA A 174 -5.22 18.99 -21.88
C ALA A 174 -5.15 17.91 -22.98
N SER A 175 -3.96 17.38 -23.30
CA SER A 175 -3.67 16.44 -24.39
C SER A 175 -3.08 15.09 -23.97
N VAL A 176 -2.66 14.89 -22.71
CA VAL A 176 -2.10 13.59 -22.28
C VAL A 176 -3.20 12.79 -21.59
N PHE A 177 -3.87 11.94 -22.37
CA PHE A 177 -4.76 10.91 -21.85
C PHE A 177 -3.97 10.02 -20.87
N PRO A 178 -4.33 9.95 -19.56
CA PRO A 178 -3.79 8.92 -18.72
C PRO A 178 -4.38 7.60 -19.21
N THR A 179 -3.57 6.54 -19.20
CA THR A 179 -4.08 5.17 -19.28
C THR A 179 -5.27 5.05 -18.31
N HIS A 180 -6.34 4.42 -18.76
CA HIS A 180 -7.70 4.34 -18.20
C HIS A 180 -7.85 3.91 -16.72
N PHE A 181 -6.73 3.80 -15.99
CA PHE A 181 -6.50 3.09 -14.74
C PHE A 181 -6.46 4.00 -13.51
N ALA A 182 -5.67 5.07 -13.56
CA ALA A 182 -5.45 6.01 -12.45
C ALA A 182 -6.77 6.63 -11.97
N LEU A 183 -7.59 7.07 -12.92
CA LEU A 183 -8.91 7.66 -12.64
C LEU A 183 -9.90 6.62 -12.09
N ARG A 184 -9.82 5.34 -12.48
CA ARG A 184 -10.85 4.35 -12.11
C ARG A 184 -10.70 3.80 -10.70
N ILE A 185 -9.47 3.70 -10.18
CA ILE A 185 -9.22 3.23 -8.81
C ILE A 185 -9.47 4.37 -7.81
N VAL A 186 -9.06 5.61 -8.13
CA VAL A 186 -9.17 6.74 -7.21
C VAL A 186 -10.58 7.37 -7.18
N PHE A 187 -11.34 7.37 -8.29
CA PHE A 187 -12.73 7.85 -8.27
C PHE A 187 -13.63 7.07 -7.29
N ILE A 188 -13.25 5.85 -6.90
CA ILE A 188 -14.01 5.07 -5.91
C ILE A 188 -13.64 5.44 -4.47
N ASP A 189 -12.41 5.88 -4.18
CA ASP A 189 -12.12 6.49 -2.86
C ASP A 189 -12.86 7.83 -2.73
N CYS A 190 -12.99 8.64 -3.80
CA CYS A 190 -13.76 9.88 -3.78
C CYS A 190 -15.29 9.69 -3.76
N LYS A 191 -15.84 8.70 -4.48
CA LYS A 191 -17.30 8.46 -4.52
C LYS A 191 -17.87 7.79 -3.26
N PHE A 192 -17.04 7.27 -2.36
CA PHE A 192 -17.47 6.69 -1.09
C PHE A 192 -17.18 7.60 0.12
N VAL A 193 -16.77 8.85 -0.13
CA VAL A 193 -16.67 9.93 0.87
C VAL A 193 -17.95 10.79 0.92
N GLY A 194 -18.96 10.47 0.11
CA GLY A 194 -20.32 11.01 0.19
C GLY A 194 -21.28 10.06 0.90
#